data_AF-A0A507DYQ0-F1
#
_entry.id   AF-A0A507DYQ0-F1
#
_cell.length_a   1.000
_cell.length_b   1.000
_cell.length_c   1.000
_cell.angle_alpha   90.00
_cell.angle_beta   90.00
_cell.angle_gamma   90.00
#
_symmetry.space_group_name_H-M   'P 1'
#
loop_
_entity.id
_entity.type
_entity.pdbx_description
1 polymer ?
#
loop_
_entity_poly.entity_id
_entity_poly.type
_entity_poly.pdbx_seq_one_letter_code
_entity_poly.pdbx_strand_id
1 'polypeptide(L)'
;MSAKTGSYIVVFKPDTPDHVIEKAAKDVEASGGKIGHRYDSTMKGFSATVPDQVITTFQAHENLDYIEADGEVTAYAKSVGIGK
;
A
#
# COMPACT_ATOMS: atom_id res chain seq x y z
N MET A 1 -13.00 -22.18 4.64
CA MET A 1 -13.16 -20.75 4.31
C MET A 1 -11.80 -20.25 3.87
N SER A 2 -11.61 -19.89 2.59
CA SER A 2 -10.35 -19.26 2.17
C SER A 2 -10.38 -17.81 2.63
N ALA A 3 -9.36 -17.36 3.37
CA ALA A 3 -9.23 -15.95 3.69
C ALA A 3 -9.02 -15.18 2.38
N LYS A 4 -9.91 -14.23 2.07
CA LYS A 4 -9.75 -13.36 0.92
C LYS A 4 -8.65 -12.35 1.25
N THR A 5 -7.68 -12.22 0.35
CA THR A 5 -6.54 -11.31 0.49
C THR A 5 -6.63 -10.20 -0.55
N GLY A 6 -6.35 -8.98 -0.14
CA GLY A 6 -6.17 -7.83 -1.02
C GLY A 6 -4.71 -7.39 -1.03
N SER A 7 -4.27 -6.81 -2.15
CA SER A 7 -3.00 -6.10 -2.24
C SER A 7 -3.25 -4.61 -2.12
N TYR A 8 -2.38 -3.92 -1.39
CA TYR A 8 -2.53 -2.50 -1.04
C TYR A 8 -1.18 -1.80 -1.08
N ILE A 9 -1.20 -0.51 -1.38
CA ILE A 9 -0.08 0.40 -1.16
C ILE A 9 -0.44 1.26 0.05
N VAL A 10 0.43 1.22 1.06
CA VAL A 10 0.31 1.96 2.32
C VAL A 10 1.31 3.10 2.27
N VAL A 11 0.80 4.34 2.28
CA VAL A 11 1.61 5.55 2.21
C VAL A 11 1.50 6.33 3.52
N PHE A 12 2.65 6.76 4.01
CA PHE A 12 2.82 7.54 5.23
C PHE A 12 3.18 8.98 4.90
N LYS A 13 2.88 9.88 5.84
CA LYS A 13 3.25 11.29 5.74
C LYS A 13 4.78 11.43 5.60
N PRO A 14 5.29 12.44 4.88
CA PRO A 14 6.71 12.58 4.58
C PRO A 14 7.59 12.76 5.83
N ASP A 15 7.04 13.33 6.90
CA ASP A 15 7.69 13.53 8.21
C ASP A 15 7.66 12.29 9.11
N THR A 16 7.01 11.20 8.67
CA THR A 16 6.94 9.96 9.44
C THR A 16 8.34 9.38 9.65
N PRO A 17 8.75 9.11 10.91
CA PRO A 17 10.02 8.46 11.19
C PRO A 17 10.07 7.02 10.66
N ASP A 18 11.23 6.60 10.15
CA ASP A 18 11.37 5.28 9.52
C ASP A 18 11.02 4.13 10.47
N HIS A 19 11.34 4.25 11.76
CA HIS A 19 11.01 3.24 12.76
C HIS A 19 9.49 3.01 12.91
N VAL A 20 8.66 4.01 12.62
CA VAL A 20 7.19 3.88 12.62
C VAL A 20 6.73 3.04 11.44
N ILE A 21 7.33 3.25 10.26
CA ILE A 21 7.05 2.51 9.04
C ILE A 21 7.53 1.05 9.17
N GLU A 22 8.70 0.85 9.77
CA GLU A 22 9.20 -0.48 10.14
C GLU A 22 8.27 -1.20 11.11
N LYS A 23 7.75 -0.50 12.11
CA LYS A 23 6.79 -1.07 13.05
C LYS A 23 5.48 -1.47 12.35
N ALA A 24 4.93 -0.59 11.52
CA ALA A 24 3.70 -0.88 10.77
C ALA A 24 3.87 -2.10 9.84
N ALA A 25 5.03 -2.25 9.21
CA ALA A 25 5.33 -3.41 8.38
C ALA A 25 5.39 -4.72 9.17
N LYS A 26 6.01 -4.70 10.37
CA LYS A 26 6.00 -5.86 11.27
C LYS A 26 4.60 -6.20 11.74
N ASP A 27 3.78 -5.20 12.02
CA ASP A 27 2.39 -5.41 12.45
C ASP A 27 1.54 -6.05 11.32
N VAL A 28 1.82 -5.73 10.05
CA VAL A 28 1.26 -6.42 8.87
C VAL A 28 1.67 -7.89 8.84
N GLU A 29 2.95 -8.19 8.97
CA GLU A 29 3.45 -9.58 8.95
C GLU A 29 2.90 -10.40 10.11
N ALA A 30 2.84 -9.81 11.31
CA ALA A 30 2.27 -10.43 12.50
C ALA A 30 0.77 -10.75 12.34
N SER A 31 0.07 -9.98 11.51
CA SER A 31 -1.35 -10.17 11.19
C SER A 31 -1.59 -11.17 10.05
N GLY A 32 -0.54 -11.87 9.60
CA GLY A 32 -0.61 -12.83 8.49
C GLY A 32 -0.60 -12.18 7.11
N GLY A 33 -0.28 -10.89 7.02
CA GLY A 33 0.02 -10.21 5.77
C GLY A 33 1.45 -10.45 5.30
N LYS A 34 1.78 -9.93 4.13
CA LYS A 34 3.11 -9.99 3.52
C LYS A 34 3.49 -8.62 3.01
N ILE A 35 4.71 -8.18 3.30
CA ILE A 35 5.27 -6.96 2.72
C ILE A 35 5.77 -7.24 1.30
N GLY A 36 5.46 -6.33 0.40
CA GLY A 36 5.94 -6.29 -0.97
C GLY A 36 7.05 -5.25 -1.12
N HIS A 37 6.84 -4.28 -2.01
CA HIS A 37 7.81 -3.24 -2.33
C HIS A 37 7.92 -2.21 -1.19
N ARG A 38 9.13 -1.75 -0.86
CA ARG A 38 9.38 -0.63 0.06
C ARG A 38 9.61 0.66 -0.70
N TYR A 39 9.00 1.75 -0.26
CA TYR A 39 9.19 3.08 -0.81
C TYR A 39 9.88 3.94 0.26
N ASP A 40 11.10 4.39 -0.05
CA ASP A 40 12.02 5.04 0.89
C ASP A 40 12.49 6.43 0.41
N SER A 41 12.13 6.83 -0.81
CA SER A 41 12.58 8.06 -1.45
C SER A 41 11.51 9.15 -1.46
N THR A 42 10.86 9.39 -2.61
CA THR A 42 9.85 10.45 -2.78
C THR A 42 8.53 10.14 -2.08
N MET A 43 8.26 8.86 -1.84
CA MET A 43 7.09 8.35 -1.15
C MET A 43 7.56 7.45 -0.02
N LYS A 44 7.06 7.67 1.19
CA LYS A 44 7.35 6.85 2.36
C LYS A 44 6.26 5.81 2.54
N GLY A 45 6.58 4.53 2.39
CA GLY A 45 5.56 3.50 2.50
C GLY A 45 5.98 2.12 2.06
N PHE A 46 5.00 1.25 1.88
CA PHE A 46 5.21 -0.08 1.35
C PHE A 46 3.96 -0.65 0.70
N SER A 47 4.12 -1.58 -0.25
CA SER A 47 3.01 -2.45 -0.66
C SER A 47 2.89 -3.64 0.27
N ALA A 48 1.67 -4.13 0.45
CA ALA A 48 1.40 -5.29 1.28
C ALA A 48 0.22 -6.09 0.73
N THR A 49 0.33 -7.41 0.82
CA THR A 49 -0.83 -8.31 0.67
C THR A 49 -1.33 -8.63 2.06
N VAL A 50 -2.58 -8.28 2.36
CA VAL A 50 -3.18 -8.53 3.67
C VAL A 50 -4.52 -9.25 3.54
N PRO A 51 -4.92 -10.04 4.55
CA PRO A 51 -6.30 -10.54 4.62
C PRO A 51 -7.28 -9.37 4.71
N ASP A 52 -8.42 -9.45 4.03
CA ASP A 52 -9.43 -8.38 3.95
C ASP A 52 -9.90 -7.90 5.34
N GLN A 53 -9.83 -8.77 6.36
CA GLN A 53 -10.22 -8.45 7.74
C GLN A 53 -9.21 -7.55 8.49
N VAL A 54 -7.99 -7.39 7.98
CA VAL A 54 -6.90 -6.69 8.67
C VAL A 54 -6.73 -5.23 8.17
N ILE A 55 -7.23 -4.91 6.97
CA ILE A 55 -7.00 -3.60 6.34
C ILE A 55 -7.63 -2.43 7.11
N THR A 56 -8.75 -2.65 7.80
CA THR A 56 -9.46 -1.62 8.57
C THR A 56 -8.65 -1.12 9.77
N THR A 57 -7.77 -1.95 10.32
CA THR A 57 -6.91 -1.58 11.45
C THR A 57 -5.85 -0.54 11.05
N PHE A 58 -5.41 -0.55 9.79
CA PHE A 58 -4.37 0.37 9.31
C PHE A 58 -4.89 1.77 8.99
N GLN A 59 -6.18 1.92 8.68
CA GLN A 59 -6.77 3.23 8.37
C GLN A 59 -6.74 4.20 9.56
N ALA A 60 -6.54 3.70 10.79
CA ALA A 60 -6.50 4.51 12.00
C ALA A 60 -5.10 4.99 12.41
N HIS A 61 -4.04 4.71 11.64
CA HIS A 61 -2.69 5.16 11.97
C HIS A 61 -2.54 6.68 11.79
N GLU A 62 -2.10 7.41 12.83
CA GLU A 62 -1.99 8.88 12.78
C GLU A 62 -1.01 9.39 11.70
N ASN A 63 0.00 8.58 11.39
CA ASN A 63 1.09 8.87 10.45
C ASN A 63 0.78 8.39 9.03
N LEU A 64 -0.38 7.74 8.85
CA LEU A 64 -0.87 7.35 7.54
C LEU A 64 -1.26 8.61 6.76
N ASP A 65 -0.89 8.64 5.48
CA ASP A 65 -1.39 9.62 4.53
C ASP A 65 -2.61 9.03 3.82
N TYR A 66 -2.42 7.89 3.12
CA TYR A 66 -3.51 7.15 2.49
C TYR A 66 -3.16 5.67 2.29
N ILE A 67 -4.20 4.86 2.05
CA ILE A 67 -4.10 3.47 1.60
C ILE A 67 -4.87 3.38 0.29
N GLU A 68 -4.24 2.78 -0.73
CA GLU A 68 -4.90 2.45 -1.98
C GLU A 68 -4.85 0.94 -2.23
N ALA A 69 -5.88 0.41 -2.89
CA ALA A 69 -5.82 -0.97 -3.39
C ALA A 69 -4.80 -1.03 -4.53
N ASP A 70 -3.88 -1.97 -4.44
CA ASP A 70 -2.88 -2.24 -5.48
C ASP A 70 -3.61 -2.91 -6.65
N GLY A 71 -3.95 -2.09 -7.65
CA GLY A 71 -4.63 -2.52 -8.87
C GLY A 71 -3.66 -2.55 -10.05
N GLU A 72 -3.98 -3.35 -11.07
CA GLU A 72 -3.31 -3.21 -12.37
C GLU A 72 -3.50 -1.77 -12.87
N VAL A 73 -2.41 -1.04 -13.02
CA VAL A 73 -2.42 0.22 -13.78
C VAL A 73 -2.77 -0.14 -15.21
N THR A 74 -4.04 -0.01 -15.58
CA THR A 74 -4.44 -0.07 -16.99
C THR A 74 -3.99 1.24 -17.62
N ALA A 75 -2.73 1.32 -18.04
CA ALA A 75 -2.25 2.43 -18.86
C ALA A 75 -3.00 2.37 -20.20
N TYR A 76 -4.14 3.06 -20.28
CA TYR A 76 -4.73 3.39 -21.57
C TYR A 76 -3.73 4.30 -22.28
N ALA A 77 -2.87 3.73 -23.12
CA ALA A 77 -2.24 4.47 -24.18
C ALA A 77 -3.38 4.99 -25.05
N LYS A 78 -3.82 6.24 -24.81
CA LYS A 78 -4.64 6.97 -25.77
C LYS A 78 -3.78 7.07 -27.01
N SER A 79 -4.01 6.20 -27.99
CA SER A 79 -3.50 6.39 -29.34
C SER A 79 -4.01 7.75 -29.79
N VAL A 80 -3.14 8.76 -29.74
CA VAL A 80 -3.37 10.03 -30.41
C VAL A 80 -3.40 9.68 -31.88
N GLY A 81 -4.62 9.51 -32.40
CA GLY A 81 -4.86 9.48 -33.84
C GLY A 81 -4.38 10.81 -34.41
N ILE A 82 -3.18 10.81 -34.96
CA ILE A 82 -2.72 11.86 -35.87
C ILE A 82 -3.52 11.73 -37.17
N GLY A 83 -4.71 12.31 -37.18
CA GLY A 83 -5.48 12.54 -38.37
C GLY A 83 -5.40 14.02 -38.73
N LYS A 84 -4.56 14.35 -39.73
CA LYS A 84 -4.88 15.06 -40.98
C LYS A 84 -3.59 15.38 -41.72
#